data_AF-A0A3Q4HIU9-F1
#
_entry.id   AF-A0A3Q4HIU9-F1
#
_cell.length_a   1.000
_cell.length_b   1.000
_cell.length_c   1.000
_cell.angle_alpha   90.00
_cell.angle_beta   90.00
_cell.angle_gamma   90.00
#
_symmetry.space_group_name_H-M   'P 1'
#
loop_
_entity.id
_entity.type
_entity.pdbx_description
1 polymer ?
#
loop_
_entity_poly.entity_id
_entity_poly.type
_entity_poly.pdbx_seq_one_letter_code
_entity_poly.pdbx_strand_id
1 'polypeptide(L)'
;DDSTSQCSGTVDSEEERNIALEKSIYVLTELIETERLYVEDLGLIVQGYMATMGNQGVPEDLRGKDRIVFGNIHQIYDWHKDYFLGELEKCVGDPDSLARLFIKHERRLHMYVVYCQNKPKSEHIVSEYIETYFEDLRQQLGHRLQLNDLLIKPVQRIMKYQLLLKDFLKYYSKAGKDVEKLQVRAHYEMETPIKCFIISIAH
;
A
#
# COMPACT_ATOMS: atom_id res chain seq x y z
N ASP A 1 -27.07 -55.94 -2.17
CA ASP A 1 -27.37 -54.61 -1.62
C ASP A 1 -26.13 -53.79 -1.52
N ASP A 2 -26.17 -52.72 -2.31
CA ASP A 2 -25.06 -52.02 -2.90
C ASP A 2 -24.65 -50.82 -2.04
N SER A 3 -23.37 -50.78 -1.70
CA SER A 3 -22.49 -49.61 -1.63
C SER A 3 -23.18 -48.24 -1.68
N THR A 4 -23.64 -47.71 -0.56
CA THR A 4 -24.07 -46.30 -0.47
C THR A 4 -23.67 -45.68 0.86
N SER A 5 -22.37 -45.38 1.08
CA SER A 5 -21.98 -44.54 2.23
C SER A 5 -20.57 -43.92 2.19
N GLN A 6 -20.06 -43.55 1.00
CA GLN A 6 -18.81 -42.77 0.91
C GLN A 6 -18.96 -41.71 -0.18
N CYS A 7 -19.61 -40.59 0.14
CA CYS A 7 -19.57 -39.39 -0.72
C CYS A 7 -19.82 -38.08 0.06
N SER A 8 -20.40 -38.10 1.27
CA SER A 8 -20.76 -36.85 1.96
C SER A 8 -19.58 -36.11 2.61
N GLY A 9 -18.51 -36.80 3.02
CA GLY A 9 -17.39 -36.15 3.74
C GLY A 9 -16.30 -35.51 2.86
N THR A 10 -16.19 -35.94 1.59
CA THR A 10 -15.17 -35.44 0.65
C THR A 10 -15.64 -34.22 -0.14
N VAL A 11 -16.94 -34.15 -0.42
CA VAL A 11 -17.56 -33.04 -1.18
C VAL A 11 -17.57 -31.75 -0.34
N ASP A 12 -17.89 -31.83 0.95
CA ASP A 12 -17.86 -30.69 1.88
C ASP A 12 -16.45 -30.06 1.98
N SER A 13 -15.40 -30.91 2.01
CA SER A 13 -14.01 -30.46 2.07
C SER A 13 -13.48 -29.86 0.76
N GLU A 14 -13.98 -30.30 -0.40
CA GLU A 14 -13.61 -29.72 -1.69
C GLU A 14 -14.31 -28.39 -1.94
N GLU A 15 -15.58 -28.30 -1.58
CA GLU A 15 -16.34 -27.06 -1.68
C GLU A 15 -15.80 -25.97 -0.75
N GLU A 16 -15.43 -26.32 0.50
CA GLU A 16 -14.75 -25.40 1.42
C GLU A 16 -13.41 -24.89 0.88
N ARG A 17 -12.61 -25.76 0.22
CA ARG A 17 -11.35 -25.37 -0.41
C ARG A 17 -11.57 -24.43 -1.60
N ASN A 18 -12.59 -24.69 -2.41
CA ASN A 18 -12.96 -23.83 -3.53
C ASN A 18 -13.42 -22.45 -3.04
N ILE A 19 -14.26 -22.39 -2.01
CA ILE A 19 -14.70 -21.12 -1.38
C ILE A 19 -13.49 -20.36 -0.79
N ALA A 20 -12.56 -21.06 -0.16
CA ALA A 20 -11.35 -20.45 0.37
C ALA A 20 -10.46 -19.87 -0.75
N LEU A 21 -10.35 -20.58 -1.88
CA LEU A 21 -9.63 -20.10 -3.05
C LEU A 21 -10.29 -18.83 -3.62
N GLU A 22 -11.60 -18.83 -3.81
CA GLU A 22 -12.33 -17.65 -4.28
C GLU A 22 -12.13 -16.44 -3.36
N LYS A 23 -12.19 -16.64 -2.04
CA LYS A 23 -11.91 -15.58 -1.06
C LYS A 23 -10.48 -15.05 -1.17
N SER A 24 -9.49 -15.92 -1.39
CA SER A 24 -8.11 -15.49 -1.59
C SER A 24 -7.94 -14.65 -2.87
N ILE A 25 -8.64 -15.02 -3.95
CA ILE A 25 -8.63 -14.28 -5.21
C ILE A 25 -9.32 -12.92 -5.02
N TYR A 26 -10.42 -12.86 -4.27
CA TYR A 26 -11.08 -11.59 -3.94
C TYR A 26 -10.14 -10.63 -3.20
N VAL A 27 -9.39 -11.12 -2.21
CA VAL A 27 -8.40 -10.28 -1.48
C VAL A 27 -7.30 -9.79 -2.42
N LEU A 28 -6.83 -10.63 -3.34
CA LEU A 28 -5.83 -10.23 -4.34
C LEU A 28 -6.39 -9.16 -5.30
N THR A 29 -7.63 -9.31 -5.74
CA THR A 29 -8.31 -8.31 -6.57
C THR A 29 -8.45 -6.99 -5.82
N GLU A 30 -8.90 -7.00 -4.56
CA GLU A 30 -8.98 -5.80 -3.71
C GLU A 30 -7.61 -5.13 -3.57
N LEU A 31 -6.54 -5.92 -3.38
CA LEU A 31 -5.17 -5.40 -3.29
C LEU A 31 -4.80 -4.61 -4.54
N ILE A 32 -5.07 -5.13 -5.74
CA ILE A 32 -4.74 -4.50 -7.02
C ILE A 32 -5.61 -3.28 -7.28
N GLU A 33 -6.92 -3.38 -7.05
CA GLU A 33 -7.83 -2.24 -7.25
C GLU A 33 -7.46 -1.07 -6.35
N THR A 34 -7.21 -1.35 -5.07
CA THR A 34 -6.77 -0.32 -4.13
C THR A 34 -5.34 0.15 -4.40
N GLU A 35 -4.53 -0.62 -5.14
CA GLU A 35 -3.20 -0.19 -5.61
C GLU A 35 -3.31 0.85 -6.72
N ARG A 36 -4.20 0.64 -7.69
CA ARG A 36 -4.44 1.61 -8.76
C ARG A 36 -4.87 2.96 -8.19
N LEU A 37 -5.83 2.94 -7.27
CA LEU A 37 -6.28 4.13 -6.56
C LEU A 37 -5.14 4.80 -5.78
N TYR A 38 -4.29 4.01 -5.12
CA TYR A 38 -3.13 4.54 -4.40
C TYR A 38 -2.13 5.22 -5.34
N VAL A 39 -1.82 4.62 -6.49
CA VAL A 39 -0.94 5.22 -7.51
C VAL A 39 -1.54 6.52 -8.06
N GLU A 40 -2.84 6.53 -8.34
CA GLU A 40 -3.56 7.74 -8.79
C GLU A 40 -3.47 8.86 -7.75
N ASP A 41 -3.75 8.55 -6.48
CA ASP A 41 -3.66 9.50 -5.38
C ASP A 41 -2.25 10.06 -5.18
N LEU A 42 -1.21 9.23 -5.29
CA LEU A 42 0.18 9.70 -5.28
C LEU A 42 0.49 10.59 -6.48
N GLY A 43 -0.10 10.29 -7.63
CA GLY A 43 -0.03 11.11 -8.83
C GLY A 43 -0.56 12.53 -8.61
N LEU A 44 -1.64 12.69 -7.84
CA LEU A 44 -2.17 14.02 -7.47
C LEU A 44 -1.13 14.87 -6.71
N ILE A 45 -0.29 14.23 -5.91
CA ILE A 45 0.79 14.91 -5.16
C ILE A 45 1.94 15.26 -6.09
N VAL A 46 2.47 14.28 -6.82
CA VAL A 46 3.69 14.44 -7.64
C VAL A 46 3.42 15.28 -8.89
N GLN A 47 2.35 14.98 -9.61
CA GLN A 47 2.02 15.62 -10.88
C GLN A 47 1.14 16.87 -10.69
N GLY A 48 0.43 16.97 -9.56
CA GLY A 48 -0.39 18.13 -9.22
C GLY A 48 0.38 19.13 -8.35
N TYR A 49 0.49 18.84 -7.05
CA TYR A 49 1.06 19.78 -6.08
C TYR A 49 2.54 20.10 -6.37
N MET A 50 3.41 19.10 -6.47
CA MET A 50 4.85 19.33 -6.68
C MET A 50 5.13 20.05 -8.00
N ALA A 51 4.46 19.65 -9.09
CA ALA A 51 4.62 20.29 -10.40
C ALA A 51 4.14 21.75 -10.38
N THR A 52 2.99 22.02 -9.74
CA THR A 52 2.43 23.38 -9.66
C THR A 52 3.31 24.29 -8.81
N MET A 53 3.79 23.80 -7.65
CA MET A 53 4.73 24.52 -6.80
C MET A 53 6.05 24.84 -7.52
N GLY A 54 6.53 23.92 -8.37
CA GLY A 54 7.72 24.15 -9.20
C GLY A 54 7.52 25.22 -10.28
N ASN A 55 6.32 25.32 -10.84
CA ASN A 55 6.00 26.25 -11.95
C ASN A 55 5.59 27.64 -11.48
N GLN A 56 4.76 27.74 -10.43
CA GLN A 56 4.17 29.00 -9.94
C GLN A 56 4.99 29.63 -8.80
N GLY A 57 5.97 28.90 -8.27
CA GLY A 57 6.74 29.30 -7.11
C GLY A 57 6.00 29.04 -5.80
N VAL A 58 6.75 29.11 -4.70
CA VAL A 58 6.28 28.86 -3.33
C VAL A 58 6.39 30.14 -2.49
N PRO A 59 5.57 30.32 -1.44
CA PRO A 59 5.74 31.38 -0.45
C PRO A 59 7.18 31.44 0.05
N GLU A 60 7.67 32.63 0.38
CA GLU A 60 9.07 32.84 0.76
C GLU A 60 9.48 31.97 1.95
N ASP A 61 8.59 31.82 2.94
CA ASP A 61 8.79 30.97 4.11
C ASP A 61 8.78 29.45 3.81
N LEU A 62 8.23 29.04 2.66
CA LEU A 62 8.24 27.65 2.16
C LEU A 62 9.40 27.37 1.20
N ARG A 63 10.16 28.39 0.81
CA ARG A 63 11.28 28.23 -0.14
C ARG A 63 12.35 27.30 0.46
N GLY A 64 12.66 26.22 -0.26
CA GLY A 64 13.63 25.20 0.16
C GLY A 64 13.11 24.20 1.20
N LYS A 65 11.84 24.29 1.61
CA LYS A 65 11.17 23.32 2.49
C LYS A 65 10.35 22.27 1.73
N ASP A 66 10.26 22.37 0.41
CA ASP A 66 9.58 21.43 -0.49
C ASP A 66 10.01 19.98 -0.25
N ARG A 67 11.31 19.73 -0.09
CA ARG A 67 11.84 18.40 0.21
C ARG A 67 11.39 17.85 1.56
N ILE A 68 11.09 18.73 2.52
CA ILE A 68 10.59 18.33 3.84
C ILE A 68 9.09 18.08 3.77
N VAL A 69 8.34 18.91 3.05
CA VAL A 69 6.89 18.73 2.84
C VAL A 69 6.61 17.37 2.19
N PHE A 70 7.30 17.05 1.10
CA PHE A 70 7.01 15.85 0.31
C PHE A 70 7.89 14.64 0.66
N GLY A 71 9.00 14.83 1.38
CA GLY A 71 9.94 13.75 1.69
C GLY A 71 10.43 13.04 0.42
N ASN A 72 10.42 11.71 0.44
CA ASN A 72 10.74 10.87 -0.71
C ASN A 72 9.49 10.35 -1.45
N ILE A 73 8.35 11.05 -1.40
CA ILE A 73 7.11 10.56 -2.01
C ILE A 73 7.19 10.35 -3.53
N HIS A 74 8.02 11.13 -4.22
CA HIS A 74 8.28 10.95 -5.65
C HIS A 74 8.92 9.58 -5.94
N GLN A 75 9.86 9.15 -5.09
CA GLN A 75 10.49 7.84 -5.22
C GLN A 75 9.47 6.71 -4.99
N ILE A 76 8.54 6.89 -4.05
CA ILE A 76 7.45 5.94 -3.79
C ILE A 76 6.56 5.86 -5.03
N TYR A 77 6.08 7.01 -5.52
CA TYR A 77 5.21 7.08 -6.69
C TYR A 77 5.80 6.38 -7.91
N ASP A 78 7.04 6.71 -8.30
CA ASP A 78 7.68 6.13 -9.49
C ASP A 78 7.78 4.60 -9.37
N TRP A 79 8.22 4.10 -8.20
CA TRP A 79 8.35 2.66 -8.01
C TRP A 79 7.00 1.94 -8.06
N HIS A 80 5.96 2.53 -7.46
CA HIS A 80 4.62 1.95 -7.45
C HIS A 80 4.00 1.94 -8.86
N LYS A 81 4.07 3.08 -9.55
CA LYS A 81 3.51 3.27 -10.89
C LYS A 81 4.22 2.45 -11.96
N ASP A 82 5.55 2.55 -12.02
CA ASP A 82 6.31 2.03 -13.16
C ASP A 82 6.64 0.54 -13.02
N TYR A 83 6.52 -0.02 -11.81
CA TYR A 83 6.92 -1.40 -11.54
C TYR A 83 5.92 -2.17 -10.66
N PHE A 84 5.67 -1.72 -9.43
CA PHE A 84 5.01 -2.57 -8.44
C PHE A 84 3.56 -2.91 -8.81
N LEU A 85 2.78 -1.94 -9.30
CA LEU A 85 1.41 -2.15 -9.77
C LEU A 85 1.37 -3.21 -10.88
N GLY A 86 2.25 -3.11 -11.89
CA GLY A 86 2.30 -4.07 -12.99
C GLY A 86 2.70 -5.48 -12.55
N GLU A 87 3.57 -5.61 -11.53
CA GLU A 87 3.88 -6.91 -10.95
C GLU A 87 2.73 -7.50 -10.12
N LEU A 88 1.97 -6.65 -9.41
CA LEU A 88 0.77 -7.08 -8.70
C LEU A 88 -0.32 -7.58 -9.66
N GLU A 89 -0.52 -6.90 -10.80
CA GLU A 89 -1.46 -7.34 -11.83
C GLU A 89 -1.13 -8.73 -12.40
N LYS A 90 0.16 -9.06 -12.54
CA LYS A 90 0.61 -10.40 -12.96
C LYS A 90 0.27 -11.50 -11.95
N CYS A 91 0.14 -11.15 -10.66
CA CYS A 91 -0.21 -12.13 -9.62
C CYS A 91 -1.62 -12.70 -9.79
N VAL A 92 -2.50 -12.06 -10.57
CA VAL A 92 -3.84 -12.61 -10.88
C VAL A 92 -3.72 -13.94 -11.65
N GLY A 93 -2.74 -14.04 -12.55
CA GLY A 93 -2.47 -15.27 -13.30
C GLY A 93 -1.61 -16.29 -12.55
N ASP A 94 -0.83 -15.84 -11.57
CA ASP A 94 0.00 -16.69 -10.70
C ASP A 94 -0.07 -16.20 -9.24
N PRO A 95 -1.13 -16.57 -8.47
CA PRO A 95 -1.28 -16.12 -7.08
C PRO A 95 -0.15 -16.57 -6.16
N ASP A 96 0.55 -17.65 -6.49
CA ASP A 96 1.73 -18.11 -5.74
C ASP A 96 2.90 -17.10 -5.82
N SER A 97 2.92 -16.25 -6.85
CA SER A 97 3.96 -15.23 -7.00
C SER A 97 3.82 -14.05 -6.05
N LEU A 98 2.63 -13.81 -5.48
CA LEU A 98 2.35 -12.64 -4.65
C LEU A 98 3.33 -12.51 -3.49
N ALA A 99 3.48 -13.55 -2.67
CA ALA A 99 4.38 -13.46 -1.53
C ALA A 99 5.86 -13.46 -1.94
N ARG A 100 6.23 -14.08 -3.08
CA ARG A 100 7.59 -13.95 -3.65
C ARG A 100 7.89 -12.50 -4.05
N LEU A 101 6.90 -11.79 -4.59
CA LEU A 101 7.03 -10.39 -4.98
C LEU A 101 7.39 -9.51 -3.78
N PHE A 102 6.64 -9.62 -2.67
CA PHE A 102 6.93 -8.83 -1.47
C PHE A 102 8.30 -9.15 -0.87
N ILE A 103 8.69 -10.43 -0.78
CA ILE A 103 10.01 -10.84 -0.28
C ILE A 103 11.14 -10.29 -1.18
N LYS A 104 10.99 -10.39 -2.51
CA LYS A 104 11.96 -9.87 -3.48
C LYS A 104 12.18 -8.37 -3.33
N HIS A 105 11.15 -7.63 -2.94
CA HIS A 105 11.16 -6.17 -2.86
C HIS A 105 11.19 -5.61 -1.43
N GLU A 106 11.47 -6.43 -0.42
CA GLU A 106 11.62 -6.02 0.98
C GLU A 106 12.52 -4.77 1.12
N ARG A 107 13.72 -4.81 0.52
CA ARG A 107 14.67 -3.68 0.57
C ARG A 107 14.12 -2.41 -0.09
N ARG A 108 13.25 -2.53 -1.08
CA ARG A 108 12.60 -1.37 -1.71
C ARG A 108 11.58 -0.75 -0.77
N LEU A 109 10.79 -1.57 -0.06
CA LEU A 109 9.81 -1.09 0.93
C LEU A 109 10.45 -0.28 2.08
N HIS A 110 11.77 -0.38 2.30
CA HIS A 110 12.50 0.49 3.22
C HIS A 110 12.34 1.99 2.90
N MET A 111 11.98 2.37 1.68
CA MET A 111 11.64 3.76 1.34
C MET A 111 10.51 4.34 2.22
N TYR A 112 9.60 3.49 2.71
CA TYR A 112 8.53 3.90 3.63
C TYR A 112 9.06 4.28 5.02
N VAL A 113 10.18 3.68 5.47
CA VAL A 113 10.82 4.07 6.75
C VAL A 113 11.29 5.51 6.68
N VAL A 114 11.97 5.88 5.59
CA VAL A 114 12.44 7.24 5.33
C VAL A 114 11.27 8.22 5.27
N TYR A 115 10.19 7.83 4.59
CA TYR A 115 8.98 8.65 4.49
C TYR A 115 8.35 8.90 5.87
N CYS A 116 8.18 7.84 6.66
CA CYS A 116 7.59 7.90 8.00
C CYS A 116 8.44 8.77 8.96
N GLN A 117 9.77 8.65 8.92
CA GLN A 117 10.66 9.49 9.73
C GLN A 117 10.55 10.98 9.39
N ASN A 118 10.23 11.31 8.13
CA ASN A 118 10.02 12.68 7.69
C ASN A 118 8.61 13.20 7.99
N LYS A 119 7.61 12.31 8.14
CA LYS A 119 6.19 12.66 8.25
C LYS A 119 5.87 13.69 9.36
N PRO A 120 6.42 13.62 10.58
CA PRO A 120 6.14 14.65 11.60
C PRO A 120 6.60 16.05 11.19
N LYS A 121 7.75 16.15 10.51
CA LYS A 121 8.29 17.43 10.01
C LYS A 121 7.45 17.99 8.87
N SER A 122 7.06 17.13 7.93
CA SER A 122 6.13 17.46 6.85
C SER A 122 4.82 18.01 7.43
N GLU A 123 4.24 17.31 8.41
CA GLU A 123 2.96 17.67 9.01
C GLU A 123 2.99 19.02 9.73
N HIS A 124 4.05 19.30 10.48
CA HIS A 124 4.24 20.60 11.11
C HIS A 124 4.23 21.74 10.08
N ILE A 125 5.01 21.62 9.00
CA ILE A 125 5.06 22.63 7.95
C ILE A 125 3.71 22.74 7.23
N VAL A 126 3.12 21.60 6.83
CA VAL A 126 1.85 21.58 6.10
C VAL A 126 0.74 22.24 6.92
N SER A 127 0.71 22.02 8.23
CA SER A 127 -0.33 22.60 9.11
C SER A 127 -0.33 24.13 9.12
N GLU A 128 0.81 24.77 8.92
CA GLU A 128 0.91 26.25 8.89
C GLU A 128 0.30 26.83 7.61
N TYR A 129 0.24 26.05 6.53
CA TYR A 129 -0.20 26.50 5.20
C TYR A 129 -1.41 25.74 4.65
N ILE A 130 -2.01 24.85 5.45
CA ILE A 130 -3.07 23.93 4.99
C ILE A 130 -4.34 24.68 4.57
N GLU A 131 -4.71 25.74 5.32
CA GLU A 131 -5.88 26.57 5.05
C GLU A 131 -5.60 27.77 4.13
N THR A 132 -4.33 27.96 3.73
CA THR A 132 -3.91 29.08 2.89
C THR A 132 -3.37 28.56 1.56
N TYR A 133 -2.04 28.54 1.40
CA TYR A 133 -1.38 28.19 0.14
C TYR A 133 -1.80 26.81 -0.41
N PHE A 134 -1.91 25.79 0.45
CA PHE A 134 -2.29 24.45 -0.02
C PHE A 134 -3.78 24.32 -0.33
N GLU A 135 -4.64 25.15 0.28
CA GLU A 135 -6.06 25.21 -0.05
C GLU A 135 -6.27 25.88 -1.41
N ASP A 136 -5.56 26.98 -1.70
CA ASP A 136 -5.57 27.62 -3.02
C ASP A 136 -5.11 26.65 -4.12
N LEU A 137 -4.01 25.92 -3.86
CA LEU A 137 -3.54 24.88 -4.78
C LEU A 137 -4.56 23.75 -4.95
N ARG A 138 -5.21 23.31 -3.88
CA ARG A 138 -6.25 22.26 -3.94
C ARG A 138 -7.40 22.70 -4.84
N GLN A 139 -7.88 23.93 -4.68
CA GLN A 139 -8.96 24.48 -5.49
C GLN A 139 -8.54 24.64 -6.95
N GLN A 140 -7.33 25.15 -7.22
CA GLN A 140 -6.80 25.28 -8.59
C GLN A 140 -6.70 23.92 -9.30
N LEU A 141 -6.26 22.89 -8.58
CA LEU A 141 -6.14 21.53 -9.10
C LEU A 141 -7.48 20.78 -9.15
N GLY A 142 -8.55 21.32 -8.55
CA GLY A 142 -9.86 20.67 -8.47
C GLY A 142 -9.86 19.41 -7.62
N HIS A 143 -8.91 19.27 -6.69
CA HIS A 143 -8.78 18.08 -5.87
C HIS A 143 -9.83 18.03 -4.75
N ARG A 144 -10.45 16.86 -4.56
CA ARG A 144 -11.42 16.66 -3.49
C ARG A 144 -10.76 16.61 -2.12
N LEU A 145 -9.66 15.86 -2.01
CA LEU A 145 -8.91 15.65 -0.77
C LEU A 145 -7.93 16.80 -0.51
N GLN A 146 -7.71 17.13 0.77
CA GLN A 146 -6.68 18.09 1.15
C GLN A 146 -5.29 17.45 1.10
N LEU A 147 -4.24 18.28 1.07
CA LEU A 147 -2.87 17.79 0.95
C LEU A 147 -2.47 16.86 2.11
N ASN A 148 -2.91 17.16 3.34
CA ASN A 148 -2.65 16.29 4.51
C ASN A 148 -3.27 14.89 4.34
N ASP A 149 -4.47 14.80 3.76
CA ASP A 149 -5.18 13.54 3.51
C ASP A 149 -4.49 12.70 2.41
N LEU A 150 -3.81 13.37 1.48
CA LEU A 150 -2.99 12.70 0.47
C LEU A 150 -1.65 12.23 1.06
N LEU A 151 -0.99 13.07 1.87
CA LEU A 151 0.33 12.76 2.45
C LEU A 151 0.29 11.64 3.50
N ILE A 152 -0.87 11.30 4.08
CA ILE A 152 -1.00 10.15 4.98
C ILE A 152 -1.16 8.82 4.23
N LYS A 153 -1.45 8.83 2.92
CA LYS A 153 -1.71 7.60 2.15
C LYS A 153 -0.55 6.60 2.14
N PRO A 154 0.73 6.99 1.99
CA PRO A 154 1.84 6.02 2.07
C PRO A 154 1.90 5.27 3.41
N VAL A 155 1.64 5.99 4.51
CA VAL A 155 1.58 5.42 5.85
C VAL A 155 0.44 4.42 5.97
N GLN A 156 -0.73 4.76 5.45
CA GLN A 156 -1.89 3.85 5.45
C GLN A 156 -1.64 2.63 4.56
N ARG A 157 -1.00 2.82 3.41
CA ARG A 157 -0.76 1.76 2.43
C ARG A 157 0.15 0.67 2.97
N ILE A 158 1.27 1.03 3.61
CA ILE A 158 2.19 0.04 4.17
C ILE A 158 1.52 -0.81 5.26
N MET A 159 0.61 -0.22 6.05
CA MET A 159 -0.21 -0.95 7.03
C MET A 159 -1.24 -1.86 6.36
N LYS A 160 -1.89 -1.38 5.29
CA LYS A 160 -2.91 -2.17 4.57
C LYS A 160 -2.33 -3.39 3.86
N TYR A 161 -1.09 -3.33 3.35
CA TYR A 161 -0.41 -4.52 2.80
C TYR A 161 -0.34 -5.66 3.79
N GLN A 162 -0.04 -5.36 5.06
CA GLN A 162 0.04 -6.39 6.10
C GLN A 162 -1.30 -7.10 6.30
N LEU A 163 -2.38 -6.35 6.32
CA LEU A 163 -3.73 -6.88 6.52
C LEU A 163 -4.15 -7.75 5.33
N LEU A 164 -3.99 -7.23 4.11
CA LEU A 164 -4.36 -7.93 2.88
C LEU A 164 -3.53 -9.20 2.68
N LEU A 165 -2.22 -9.16 2.91
CA LEU A 165 -1.37 -10.34 2.80
C LEU A 165 -1.71 -11.39 3.85
N LYS A 166 -2.03 -10.97 5.09
CA LYS A 166 -2.46 -11.89 6.14
C LYS A 166 -3.78 -12.59 5.78
N ASP A 167 -4.75 -11.85 5.27
CA ASP A 167 -6.03 -12.41 4.84
C ASP A 167 -5.86 -13.31 3.61
N PHE A 168 -5.05 -12.90 2.63
CA PHE A 168 -4.72 -13.73 1.47
C PHE A 168 -4.12 -15.06 1.92
N LEU A 169 -3.03 -15.05 2.71
CA LEU A 169 -2.36 -16.27 3.17
C LEU A 169 -3.27 -17.17 4.01
N LYS A 170 -4.17 -16.58 4.82
CA LYS A 170 -5.16 -17.33 5.60
C LYS A 170 -6.12 -18.10 4.71
N TYR A 171 -6.69 -17.47 3.68
CA TYR A 171 -7.61 -18.15 2.76
C TYR A 171 -6.89 -19.08 1.80
N TYR A 172 -5.72 -18.70 1.32
CA TYR A 172 -4.89 -19.50 0.41
C TYR A 172 -4.43 -20.80 1.06
N SER A 173 -4.03 -20.75 2.34
CA SER A 173 -3.70 -21.95 3.14
C SER A 173 -4.91 -22.89 3.28
N LYS A 174 -6.09 -22.33 3.58
CA LYS A 174 -7.34 -23.10 3.70
C LYS A 174 -7.76 -23.78 2.39
N ALA A 175 -7.34 -23.24 1.25
CA ALA A 175 -7.53 -23.88 -0.06
C ALA A 175 -6.57 -25.06 -0.31
N GLY A 176 -5.74 -25.45 0.67
CA GLY A 176 -4.78 -26.54 0.54
C GLY A 176 -3.54 -26.16 -0.26
N LYS A 177 -3.23 -24.86 -0.38
CA LYS A 177 -2.01 -24.37 -1.03
C LYS A 177 -0.88 -24.22 -0.01
N ASP A 178 0.33 -24.58 -0.41
CA ASP A 178 1.52 -24.48 0.45
C ASP A 178 1.93 -23.02 0.64
N VAL A 179 1.74 -22.53 1.86
CA VAL A 179 2.07 -21.18 2.30
C VAL A 179 3.24 -21.14 3.28
N GLU A 180 3.86 -22.27 3.64
CA GLU A 180 4.90 -22.31 4.69
C GLU A 180 6.12 -21.45 4.32
N LYS A 181 6.50 -21.44 3.04
CA LYS A 181 7.55 -20.56 2.52
C LYS A 181 7.14 -19.08 2.47
N LEU A 182 5.84 -18.79 2.52
CA LEU A 182 5.25 -17.46 2.35
C LEU A 182 4.96 -16.76 3.69
N GLN A 183 4.63 -17.51 4.75
CA GLN A 183 4.19 -16.97 6.06
C GLN A 183 5.32 -16.44 6.95
N VAL A 184 6.44 -17.16 7.06
CA VAL A 184 7.48 -16.86 8.06
C VAL A 184 8.20 -15.54 7.77
N ARG A 185 8.31 -15.17 6.49
CA ARG A 185 9.16 -14.05 6.05
C ARG A 185 8.38 -12.74 5.88
N ALA A 186 7.21 -12.80 5.24
CA ALA A 186 6.34 -11.63 5.07
C ALA A 186 5.86 -11.03 6.41
N HIS A 187 5.63 -11.88 7.42
CA HIS A 187 5.19 -11.43 8.74
C HIS A 187 6.28 -10.68 9.52
N TYR A 188 7.50 -11.24 9.62
CA TYR A 188 8.61 -10.60 10.33
C TYR A 188 9.17 -9.35 9.63
N GLU A 189 9.19 -9.35 8.30
CA GLU A 189 9.85 -8.29 7.53
C GLU A 189 8.96 -7.06 7.35
N MET A 190 7.64 -7.22 7.24
CA MET A 190 6.72 -6.07 7.24
C MET A 190 6.54 -5.45 8.63
N GLU A 191 6.73 -6.21 9.71
CA GLU A 191 6.63 -5.65 11.07
C GLU A 191 7.71 -4.63 11.37
N THR A 192 8.88 -4.69 10.73
CA THR A 192 10.03 -3.84 11.08
C THR A 192 9.83 -2.37 10.67
N PRO A 193 9.40 -2.04 9.43
CA PRO A 193 9.03 -0.67 9.06
C PRO A 193 7.86 -0.10 9.89
N ILE A 194 6.92 -0.96 10.29
CA ILE A 194 5.71 -0.57 11.05
C ILE A 194 6.01 -0.41 12.54
N LYS A 195 6.92 -1.20 13.11
CA LYS A 195 7.46 -0.99 14.46
C LYS A 195 8.21 0.34 14.53
N CYS A 196 8.99 0.70 13.50
CA CYS A 196 9.58 2.03 13.41
C CYS A 196 8.53 3.15 13.36
N PHE A 197 7.40 2.95 12.67
CA PHE A 197 6.28 3.89 12.64
C PHE A 197 5.60 4.06 14.02
N ILE A 198 5.32 2.95 14.72
CA ILE A 198 4.73 2.99 16.08
C ILE A 198 5.69 3.63 17.09
N ILE A 199 6.99 3.31 17.03
CA ILE A 199 8.01 3.89 17.92
C ILE A 199 8.20 5.39 17.63
N SER A 200 8.09 5.82 16.37
CA SER A 200 8.20 7.22 15.95
C SER A 200 7.03 8.10 16.34
N ILE A 201 5.85 7.53 16.64
CA ILE A 201 4.66 8.28 17.08
C ILE A 201 4.52 8.25 18.62
N ALA A 202 5.19 7.31 19.28
CA ALA A 202 5.16 7.15 20.74
C ALA A 202 6.16 8.04 21.52
N HIS A 203 6.85 8.97 20.85
CA HIS A 203 7.78 9.94 21.43
C HIS A 203 7.51 11.33 20.86
#